data_AF-A0A9D5V709-F1
#
_entry.id   AF-A0A9D5V709-F1
#
_cell.length_a   1.000
_cell.length_b   1.000
_cell.length_c   1.000
_cell.angle_alpha   90.00
_cell.angle_beta   90.00
_cell.angle_gamma   90.00
#
_symmetry.space_group_name_H-M   'P 1'
#
loop_
_entity.id
_entity.type
_entity.pdbx_description
1 polymer ?
#
loop_
_entity_poly.entity_id
_entity_poly.type
_entity_poly.pdbx_seq_one_letter_code
_entity_poly.pdbx_strand_id
1 'polypeptide(L)'
;MDTKVTKQMTEMAQSMIDSMTAYHKIANGALQSLARQQLAVIDGIASIGTRQMEALKDVKDVKDALAVQADAAAKLNEMMVNSAKASLDEFKARQEELAGLLDKGVKDMLKQAESLKR
;
A
#
# COMPACT_ATOMS: atom_id res chain seq x y z
N MET A 1 -35.66 12.79 -26.23
CA MET A 1 -34.62 11.75 -26.04
C MET A 1 -35.32 10.46 -25.68
N ASP A 2 -34.99 9.38 -26.38
CA ASP A 2 -35.59 8.07 -26.21
C ASP A 2 -35.25 7.50 -24.81
N THR A 3 -36.21 6.94 -24.09
CA THR A 3 -36.08 6.48 -22.69
C THR A 3 -34.93 5.47 -22.50
N LYS A 4 -34.61 4.73 -23.57
CA LYS A 4 -33.48 3.79 -23.64
C LYS A 4 -32.12 4.51 -23.60
N VAL A 5 -31.99 5.63 -24.30
CA VAL A 5 -30.77 6.47 -24.32
C VAL A 5 -30.54 7.15 -22.98
N THR A 6 -31.62 7.64 -22.35
CA THR A 6 -31.53 8.25 -21.01
C THR A 6 -31.07 7.25 -19.96
N LYS A 7 -31.60 6.02 -20.00
CA LYS A 7 -31.21 4.93 -19.09
C LYS A 7 -29.75 4.50 -19.28
N GLN A 8 -29.29 4.37 -20.53
CA GLN A 8 -27.90 4.05 -20.84
C GLN A 8 -26.93 5.16 -20.38
N MET A 9 -27.30 6.44 -20.54
CA MET A 9 -26.51 7.54 -19.99
C MET A 9 -26.43 7.49 -18.46
N THR A 10 -27.51 7.13 -17.77
CA THR A 10 -27.50 6.97 -16.32
C THR A 10 -26.62 5.80 -15.87
N GLU A 11 -26.67 4.65 -16.55
CA GLU A 11 -25.83 3.49 -16.26
C GLU A 11 -24.34 3.77 -16.52
N MET A 12 -24.02 4.52 -17.58
CA MET A 12 -22.66 4.97 -17.88
C MET A 12 -22.14 5.96 -16.83
N ALA A 13 -22.95 6.94 -16.44
CA ALA A 13 -22.59 7.88 -15.38
C ALA A 13 -22.35 7.17 -14.04
N GLN A 14 -23.18 6.19 -13.70
CA GLN A 14 -23.01 5.38 -12.49
C GLN A 14 -21.71 4.56 -12.52
N SER A 15 -21.42 3.89 -13.64
CA SER A 15 -20.17 3.13 -13.82
C SER A 15 -18.92 4.03 -13.72
N MET A 16 -19.00 5.26 -14.23
CA MET A 16 -17.92 6.24 -14.10
C MET A 16 -17.69 6.66 -12.64
N ILE A 17 -18.77 6.94 -11.89
CA ILE A 17 -18.69 7.29 -10.46
C ILE A 17 -18.14 6.12 -9.63
N ASP A 18 -18.58 4.89 -9.91
CA ASP A 18 -18.11 3.70 -9.23
C ASP A 18 -16.61 3.46 -9.48
N SER A 19 -16.17 3.68 -10.72
CA SER A 19 -14.76 3.58 -11.10
C SER A 19 -13.93 4.66 -10.39
N MET A 20 -14.36 5.92 -10.42
CA MET A 20 -13.68 7.02 -9.72
C MET A 20 -13.57 6.76 -8.21
N THR A 21 -14.65 6.25 -7.60
CA THR A 21 -14.68 5.89 -6.18
C THR A 21 -13.70 4.75 -5.87
N ALA A 22 -13.63 3.74 -6.73
CA ALA A 22 -12.70 2.63 -6.58
C ALA A 22 -11.24 3.10 -6.70
N TYR A 23 -10.92 3.92 -7.70
CA TYR A 23 -9.60 4.57 -7.83
C TYR A 23 -9.23 5.37 -6.58
N HIS A 24 -10.17 6.17 -6.05
CA HIS A 24 -9.93 6.97 -4.85
C HIS A 24 -9.67 6.10 -3.62
N LYS A 25 -10.37 4.96 -3.48
CA LYS A 25 -10.12 3.98 -2.41
C LYS A 25 -8.73 3.34 -2.53
N ILE A 26 -8.31 2.96 -3.73
CA ILE A 26 -6.97 2.41 -3.97
C ILE A 26 -5.90 3.43 -3.59
N ALA A 27 -6.04 4.68 -4.03
CA ALA A 27 -5.10 5.76 -3.72
C ALA A 27 -5.03 6.04 -2.20
N ASN A 28 -6.17 6.15 -1.52
CA ASN A 28 -6.19 6.32 -0.07
C ASN A 28 -5.61 5.13 0.69
N GLY A 29 -5.87 3.91 0.21
CA GLY A 29 -5.30 2.69 0.78
C GLY A 29 -3.78 2.68 0.71
N ALA A 30 -3.21 3.06 -0.45
CA ALA A 30 -1.77 3.19 -0.62
C ALA A 30 -1.15 4.24 0.30
N LEU A 31 -1.78 5.42 0.44
CA LEU A 31 -1.32 6.47 1.35
C LEU A 31 -1.39 6.04 2.83
N GLN A 32 -2.46 5.37 3.23
CA GLN A 32 -2.59 4.84 4.60
C GLN A 32 -1.54 3.77 4.89
N SER A 33 -1.26 2.88 3.93
CA SER A 33 -0.25 1.84 4.12
C SER A 33 1.16 2.43 4.21
N LEU A 34 1.48 3.43 3.36
CA LEU A 34 2.72 4.21 3.47
C LEU A 34 2.86 4.92 4.82
N ALA A 35 1.79 5.57 5.30
CA ALA A 35 1.80 6.25 6.59
C ALA A 35 2.03 5.26 7.75
N ARG A 36 1.40 4.09 7.72
CA ARG A 36 1.62 3.02 8.70
C ARG A 36 3.05 2.49 8.65
N GLN A 37 3.61 2.30 7.46
CA GLN A 37 5.01 1.88 7.30
C GLN A 37 5.99 2.92 7.86
N GLN A 38 5.76 4.21 7.61
CA GLN A 38 6.58 5.27 8.19
C GLN A 38 6.54 5.28 9.72
N LEU A 39 5.34 5.11 10.32
CA LEU A 39 5.20 5.01 11.77
C LEU A 39 5.91 3.76 12.34
N ALA A 40 5.76 2.61 11.69
CA ALA A 40 6.42 1.37 12.13
C ALA A 40 7.95 1.48 12.09
N VAL A 41 8.51 2.17 11.10
CA VAL A 41 9.95 2.46 11.03
C VAL A 41 10.37 3.41 12.15
N ILE A 42 9.60 4.46 12.42
CA ILE A 42 9.89 5.41 13.52
C ILE A 42 9.89 4.71 14.88
N ASP A 43 8.85 3.92 15.16
CA ASP A 43 8.74 3.15 16.41
C ASP A 43 9.87 2.12 16.53
N GLY A 44 10.25 1.47 15.41
CA GLY A 44 11.37 0.54 15.34
C GLY A 44 12.71 1.21 15.67
N ILE A 45 12.99 2.37 15.08
CA ILE A 45 14.21 3.16 15.37
C ILE A 45 14.24 3.57 16.84
N ALA A 46 13.13 4.08 17.36
CA ALA A 46 13.02 4.49 18.77
C ALA A 46 13.32 3.30 19.70
N SER A 47 12.72 2.13 19.43
CA SER A 47 12.96 0.91 20.20
C SER A 47 14.42 0.44 20.15
N ILE A 48 15.04 0.48 18.96
CA ILE A 48 16.47 0.16 18.79
C ILE A 48 17.33 1.13 19.59
N GLY A 49 17.04 2.43 19.54
CA GLY A 49 17.75 3.45 20.29
C GLY A 49 17.65 3.27 21.81
N THR A 50 16.45 2.97 22.33
CA THR A 50 16.27 2.67 23.76
C THR A 50 17.05 1.44 24.19
N ARG A 51 16.98 0.35 23.41
CA ARG A 51 17.73 -0.88 23.69
C ARG A 51 19.24 -0.68 23.60
N GLN A 52 19.70 0.10 22.64
CA GLN A 52 21.12 0.45 22.49
C GLN A 52 21.60 1.24 23.72
N MET A 53 20.83 2.24 24.17
CA MET A 53 21.16 2.99 25.39
C MET A 53 21.17 2.12 26.64
N GLU A 54 20.24 1.16 26.76
CA GLU A 54 20.24 0.22 27.88
C GLU A 54 21.47 -0.69 27.83
N ALA A 55 21.76 -1.29 26.68
CA ALA A 55 22.89 -2.19 26.53
C ALA A 55 24.24 -1.47 26.74
N LEU A 56 24.36 -0.20 26.33
CA LEU A 56 25.56 0.60 26.55
C LEU A 56 25.82 0.94 28.03
N LYS A 57 24.83 0.85 28.92
CA LYS A 57 25.03 1.07 30.37
C LYS A 57 25.81 -0.07 31.03
N ASP A 58 25.72 -1.28 30.47
CA ASP A 58 26.32 -2.49 31.03
C ASP A 58 27.63 -2.88 30.33
N VAL A 59 28.08 -2.09 29.35
CA VAL A 59 29.33 -2.29 28.61
C VAL A 59 30.53 -2.15 29.54
N LYS A 60 31.40 -3.17 29.57
CA LYS A 60 32.62 -3.16 30.39
C LYS A 60 33.87 -2.81 29.59
N ASP A 61 33.84 -3.05 28.28
CA ASP A 61 34.96 -2.75 27.39
C ASP A 61 34.52 -2.40 25.95
N VAL A 62 35.48 -2.04 25.10
CA VAL A 62 35.22 -1.63 23.72
C VAL A 62 34.63 -2.76 22.87
N LYS A 63 34.90 -4.04 23.21
CA LYS A 63 34.36 -5.17 22.45
C LYS A 63 32.85 -5.31 22.70
N ASP A 64 32.43 -5.13 23.95
CA ASP A 64 31.01 -5.11 24.31
C ASP A 64 30.28 -3.95 23.59
N ALA A 65 30.88 -2.76 23.54
CA ALA A 65 30.31 -1.61 22.82
C ALA A 65 30.15 -1.88 21.31
N LEU A 66 31.16 -2.52 20.69
CA LEU A 66 31.12 -2.89 19.28
C LEU A 66 30.04 -3.95 19.00
N ALA A 67 29.87 -4.92 19.91
CA ALA A 67 28.81 -5.91 19.80
C ALA A 67 27.42 -5.26 19.87
N VAL A 68 27.21 -4.31 20.78
CA VAL A 68 25.96 -3.55 20.89
C VAL A 68 25.67 -2.73 19.63
N GLN A 69 26.69 -2.09 19.05
CA GLN A 69 26.53 -1.34 17.79
C GLN A 69 26.25 -2.27 16.60
N ALA A 70 26.91 -3.43 16.52
CA ALA A 70 26.69 -4.39 15.45
C ALA A 70 25.27 -4.99 15.50
N ASP A 71 24.76 -5.29 16.70
CA ASP A 71 23.38 -5.76 16.89
C ASP A 71 22.35 -4.67 16.52
N ALA A 72 22.59 -3.41 16.91
CA ALA A 72 21.75 -2.29 16.50
C ALA A 72 21.73 -2.09 14.98
N ALA A 73 22.90 -2.19 14.32
CA ALA A 73 23.02 -2.07 12.87
C ALA A 73 22.32 -3.24 12.14
N ALA A 74 22.45 -4.47 12.65
CA ALA A 74 21.76 -5.64 12.10
C ALA A 74 20.23 -5.47 12.17
N LYS A 75 19.71 -5.01 13.33
CA LYS A 75 18.27 -4.76 13.51
C LYS A 75 17.75 -3.62 12.63
N LEU A 76 18.53 -2.54 12.47
CA LEU A 76 18.18 -1.47 11.54
C LEU A 76 18.11 -1.99 10.10
N ASN A 77 19.06 -2.84 9.70
CA ASN A 77 19.09 -3.41 8.36
C ASN A 77 17.89 -4.37 8.12
N GLU A 78 17.58 -5.23 9.09
CA GLU A 78 16.39 -6.10 9.03
C GLU A 78 15.10 -5.27 8.91
N MET A 79 14.97 -4.22 9.71
CA MET A 79 13.81 -3.32 9.65
C MET A 79 13.69 -2.64 8.28
N MET A 80 14.79 -2.16 7.70
CA MET A 80 14.78 -1.58 6.35
C MET A 80 14.37 -2.61 5.28
N VAL A 81 14.93 -3.83 5.33
CA VAL A 81 14.59 -4.91 4.38
C VAL A 81 13.12 -5.31 4.51
N ASN A 82 12.60 -5.44 5.74
CA ASN A 82 11.21 -5.79 5.99
C ASN A 82 10.26 -4.68 5.55
N SER A 83 10.61 -3.42 5.78
CA SER A 83 9.86 -2.27 5.29
C SER A 83 9.81 -2.26 3.76
N ALA A 84 10.94 -2.46 3.09
CA ALA A 84 11.00 -2.53 1.63
C ALA A 84 10.15 -3.68 1.05
N LYS A 85 10.19 -4.87 1.68
CA LYS A 85 9.31 -6.00 1.30
C LYS A 85 7.84 -5.64 1.45
N ALA A 86 7.45 -5.07 2.60
CA ALA A 86 6.07 -4.68 2.84
C ALA A 86 5.59 -3.61 1.85
N SER A 87 6.45 -2.66 1.45
CA SER A 87 6.11 -1.67 0.42
C SER A 87 5.92 -2.32 -0.96
N LEU A 88 6.74 -3.31 -1.31
CA LEU A 88 6.60 -4.06 -2.58
C LEU A 88 5.32 -4.90 -2.60
N ASP A 89 4.98 -5.54 -1.48
CA ASP A 89 3.75 -6.34 -1.36
C ASP A 89 2.50 -5.45 -1.45
N GLU A 90 2.51 -4.28 -0.79
CA GLU A 90 1.44 -3.29 -0.94
C GLU A 90 1.32 -2.80 -2.39
N PHE A 91 2.45 -2.50 -3.04
CA PHE A 91 2.45 -2.05 -4.43
C PHE A 91 1.84 -3.10 -5.36
N LYS A 92 2.22 -4.38 -5.19
CA LYS A 92 1.62 -5.49 -5.95
C LYS A 92 0.13 -5.63 -5.68
N ALA A 93 -0.30 -5.57 -4.44
CA ALA A 93 -1.72 -5.65 -4.09
C ALA A 93 -2.53 -4.53 -4.76
N ARG A 94 -2.02 -3.29 -4.75
CA ARG A 94 -2.67 -2.15 -5.42
C ARG A 94 -2.65 -2.28 -6.95
N GLN A 95 -1.59 -2.84 -7.52
CA GLN A 95 -1.50 -3.14 -8.94
C GLN A 95 -2.55 -4.19 -9.37
N GLU A 96 -2.77 -5.23 -8.55
CA GLU A 96 -3.80 -6.23 -8.77
C GLU A 96 -5.21 -5.63 -8.66
N GLU A 97 -5.47 -4.79 -7.66
CA GLU A 97 -6.74 -4.06 -7.54
C GLU A 97 -7.02 -3.19 -8.77
N LEU A 98 -6.02 -2.47 -9.27
CA LEU A 98 -6.12 -1.67 -10.49
C LEU A 98 -6.38 -2.52 -11.74
N ALA A 99 -5.67 -3.64 -11.89
CA ALA A 99 -5.88 -4.57 -12.99
C ALA A 99 -7.31 -5.15 -12.97
N GLY A 100 -7.83 -5.48 -11.77
CA GLY A 100 -9.20 -5.94 -11.60
C GLY A 100 -10.24 -4.88 -11.98
N LEU A 101 -10.00 -3.60 -11.67
CA LEU A 101 -10.87 -2.50 -12.12
C LEU A 101 -10.85 -2.32 -13.63
N LEU A 102 -9.68 -2.42 -14.27
CA LEU A 102 -9.57 -2.35 -15.72
C LEU A 102 -10.30 -3.51 -16.42
N ASP A 103 -10.11 -4.74 -15.94
CA ASP A 103 -10.79 -5.93 -16.48
C ASP A 103 -12.32 -5.80 -16.33
N LYS A 104 -12.79 -5.30 -15.18
CA LYS A 104 -14.21 -5.02 -14.97
C LYS A 104 -14.73 -3.94 -15.93
N GLY A 105 -14.00 -2.83 -16.10
CA GLY A 105 -14.37 -1.76 -17.03
C GLY A 105 -14.44 -2.22 -18.48
N VAL A 106 -13.49 -3.05 -18.93
CA VAL A 106 -13.51 -3.65 -20.27
C VAL A 106 -14.72 -4.57 -20.44
N LYS A 107 -15.02 -5.43 -19.46
CA LYS A 107 -16.19 -6.31 -19.49
C LYS A 107 -17.51 -5.54 -19.52
N ASP A 108 -17.61 -4.46 -18.76
CA ASP A 108 -18.81 -3.62 -18.72
C ASP A 108 -19.02 -2.87 -20.05
N MET A 109 -17.96 -2.38 -20.69
CA MET A 109 -18.02 -1.82 -22.05
C MET A 109 -18.45 -2.86 -23.10
N LEU A 110 -17.90 -4.07 -23.05
CA LEU A 110 -18.28 -5.15 -23.98
C LEU A 110 -19.75 -5.53 -23.84
N LYS A 111 -20.26 -5.66 -22.61
CA LYS A 111 -21.70 -5.91 -22.35
C LYS A 111 -22.59 -4.78 -22.89
N GLN A 112 -22.18 -3.52 -22.72
CA GLN A 112 -22.90 -2.39 -23.28
C GLN A 112 -22.92 -2.41 -24.82
N ALA A 113 -21.79 -2.73 -25.46
CA ALA A 113 -21.70 -2.87 -26.91
C ALA A 113 -22.58 -4.00 -27.46
N GLU A 114 -22.68 -5.13 -26.75
CA GLU A 114 -23.60 -6.23 -27.10
C GLU A 114 -25.08 -5.82 -26.95
N SER A 115 -25.40 -5.01 -25.93
CA SER A 115 -26.76 -4.49 -25.72
C SER A 115 -27.23 -3.51 -26.82
N LEU A 116 -26.29 -2.90 -27.56
CA LEU A 116 -26.56 -2.01 -28.69
C LEU A 116 -26.82 -2.76 -30.00
N LYS A 117 -26.42 -4.03 -30.09
CA LYS A 117 -26.66 -4.90 -31.26
C LYS A 117 -28.00 -5.67 -31.21
N ARG A 118 -28.75 -5.55 -30.11
CA ARG A 118 -30.09 -6.15 -29.90
C ARG A 118 -31.18 -5.08 -29.84
#